data_AF-A0A6J1R2J8-F1
#
_entry.id   AF-A0A6J1R2J8-F1
#
_cell.length_a   1.000
_cell.length_b   1.000
_cell.length_c   1.000
_cell.angle_alpha   90.00
_cell.angle_beta   90.00
_cell.angle_gamma   90.00
#
_symmetry.space_group_name_H-M   'P 1'
#
loop_
_entity.id
_entity.type
_entity.pdbx_description
1 polymer ?
#
loop_
_entity_poly.entity_id
_entity_poly.type
_entity_poly.pdbx_seq_one_letter_code
_entity_poly.pdbx_strand_id
1 'polypeptide(L)'
;CLAQDNDNVLDRLKLWVCSGETLSVALANQFFTTFDNKGKILANFYGSTEVMGDVTYYLLNKREQLQGMEKVPIGKPIDNCIIYLVNKDLRLIPQGEVGELIVAGRNLAAGYICERDTHKFLDNPHAIDPEYPKIFRTGDYAKIVKDSVIYEGRVDSQIKIRGHRVDFTEVEKVIARVPNIDKVVVLCHKPGELSQALIAFVTVTHSCQCTTLSSSEIENLLQKTLPPYMLPQIFIVDHIPLLTNGKTDRQELLRRYESSCSNDEDHVAMNCDYSGVPSQDLAKARILFPTIASVIGRSSRTPVMLNANFYELGGNSLNSIYTVTKLRDQGYQIGITDFITAKNLAEVLDRMKFILTDEKPLKEAIDQKSYVFELLNDCHKEDAIEIITESFYSKADLEQWLMPEITRTDYRELVEAMWAPLVEKNLSFVMKSAQSGKTIGVTFNFDLWDEPEVILKSKLMIVFDFLEYLEGPIRDYKLPKGKGKIIHNFMMGTSIDLNPMENVLVIRQMEEYCLQLAKQKEYIGIFTTNTNPLTQQLGTDVYGYETMLVYQVNRYETLDGNKPFGKAPDNQVAICSLKMIN
;
A
#
# COMPACT_ATOMS: atom_id res chain seq x y z
N CYS A 1 22.73 -7.14 27.37
CA CYS A 1 22.66 -5.66 27.25
C CYS A 1 22.57 -5.21 25.78
N LEU A 2 21.56 -5.63 25.01
CA LEU A 2 21.28 -5.11 23.66
C LEU A 2 19.76 -4.94 23.46
N ALA A 3 19.07 -4.47 24.50
CA ALA A 3 17.62 -4.26 24.51
C ALA A 3 17.25 -2.77 24.71
N GLN A 4 18.15 -1.87 24.32
CA GLN A 4 17.97 -0.42 24.32
C GLN A 4 18.72 0.10 23.09
N ASP A 5 18.00 0.30 21.98
CA ASP A 5 18.34 1.22 20.87
C ASP A 5 17.34 1.02 19.72
N ASN A 6 16.03 1.04 20.03
CA ASN A 6 15.02 1.39 19.02
C ASN A 6 14.94 2.93 18.95
N ASP A 7 16.10 3.57 18.84
CA ASP A 7 16.20 4.97 18.45
C ASP A 7 15.42 5.12 17.15
N ASN A 8 14.41 5.98 17.22
CA ASN A 8 13.33 6.19 16.28
C ASN A 8 13.81 5.95 14.84
N VAL A 9 13.42 4.83 14.20
CA VAL A 9 13.91 4.43 12.85
C VAL A 9 13.77 5.57 11.83
N LEU A 10 12.77 6.42 12.04
CA LEU A 10 12.49 7.64 11.28
C LEU A 10 13.63 8.68 11.34
N ASP A 11 14.45 8.66 12.38
CA ASP A 11 15.66 9.47 12.52
C ASP A 11 16.77 9.07 11.54
N ARG A 12 16.69 7.90 10.90
CA ARG A 12 17.64 7.54 9.82
C ARG A 12 17.24 8.16 8.49
N LEU A 13 15.98 8.53 8.31
CA LEU A 13 15.49 9.20 7.11
C LEU A 13 16.04 10.63 7.07
N LYS A 14 16.65 11.01 5.94
CA LYS A 14 17.23 12.35 5.74
C LYS A 14 16.29 13.26 4.93
N LEU A 15 15.58 12.67 3.97
CA LEU A 15 14.67 13.35 3.06
C LEU A 15 13.28 12.74 3.17
N TRP A 16 12.28 13.60 3.31
CA TRP A 16 10.86 13.25 3.35
C TRP A 16 10.17 13.95 2.20
N VAL A 17 9.62 13.18 1.27
CA VAL A 17 8.92 13.73 0.11
C VAL A 17 7.42 13.61 0.35
N CYS A 18 6.74 14.75 0.36
CA CYS A 18 5.29 14.85 0.39
C CYS A 18 4.83 15.32 -0.99
N SER A 19 3.91 14.59 -1.60
CA SER A 19 3.25 15.00 -2.84
C SER A 19 1.78 14.60 -2.80
N GLY A 20 1.01 15.21 -3.67
CA GLY A 20 -0.35 14.84 -3.98
C GLY A 20 -1.37 15.73 -3.32
N GLU A 21 -1.20 16.12 -2.07
CA GLU A 21 -2.12 17.02 -1.35
C GLU A 21 -1.41 18.28 -0.89
N THR A 22 -2.17 19.31 -0.51
CA THR A 22 -1.58 20.53 0.05
C THR A 22 -0.92 20.21 1.39
N LEU A 23 0.40 20.36 1.46
CA LEU A 23 1.13 20.27 2.72
C LEU A 23 0.75 21.44 3.63
N SER A 24 0.09 21.16 4.74
CA SER A 24 -0.32 22.19 5.69
C SER A 24 0.88 22.70 6.48
N VAL A 25 0.87 24.00 6.80
CA VAL A 25 1.91 24.64 7.63
C VAL A 25 1.94 24.02 9.03
N ALA A 26 0.78 23.60 9.55
CA ALA A 26 0.68 22.93 10.84
C ALA A 26 1.40 21.57 10.85
N LEU A 27 1.18 20.74 9.82
CA LEU A 27 1.84 19.44 9.70
C LEU A 27 3.36 19.59 9.51
N ALA A 28 3.79 20.55 8.67
CA ALA A 28 5.21 20.85 8.51
C ALA A 28 5.86 21.33 9.83
N ASN A 29 5.15 22.15 10.62
CA ASN A 29 5.62 22.55 11.95
C ASN A 29 5.74 21.37 12.91
N GLN A 30 4.74 20.47 12.91
CA GLN A 30 4.78 19.26 13.73
C GLN A 30 5.96 18.37 13.33
N PHE A 31 6.23 18.20 12.03
CA PHE A 31 7.38 17.46 11.54
C PHE A 31 8.69 17.99 12.13
N PHE A 32 8.95 19.30 12.03
CA PHE A 32 10.18 19.87 12.59
C PHE A 32 10.21 19.89 14.12
N THR A 33 9.06 19.91 14.78
CA THR A 33 9.00 19.76 16.24
C THR A 33 9.42 18.35 16.66
N THR A 34 9.01 17.32 15.91
CA THR A 34 9.35 15.92 16.18
C THR A 34 10.82 15.60 15.90
N PHE A 35 11.38 16.16 14.82
CA PHE A 35 12.73 15.87 14.35
C PHE A 35 13.74 16.99 14.58
N ASP A 36 13.48 17.86 15.56
CA ASP A 36 14.23 19.09 15.78
C ASP A 36 15.75 18.85 15.86
N ASN A 37 16.53 19.71 15.21
CA ASN A 37 18.00 19.65 15.12
C ASN A 37 18.62 18.38 14.48
N LYS A 38 17.84 17.52 13.80
CA LYS A 38 18.38 16.29 13.16
C LYS A 38 18.72 16.44 11.67
N GLY A 39 18.83 17.67 11.17
CA GLY A 39 19.22 17.96 9.77
C GLY A 39 18.30 17.33 8.72
N LYS A 40 16.99 17.29 8.99
CA LYS A 40 15.98 16.67 8.10
C LYS A 40 15.52 17.63 7.02
N ILE A 41 15.26 17.08 5.84
CA ILE A 41 14.71 17.82 4.71
C ILE A 41 13.27 17.33 4.49
N LEU A 42 12.31 18.24 4.55
CA LEU A 42 10.93 18.03 4.14
C LEU A 42 10.73 18.69 2.78
N ALA A 43 10.41 17.90 1.78
CA ALA A 43 10.22 18.36 0.42
C ALA A 43 8.74 18.28 0.03
N ASN A 44 8.17 19.41 -0.35
CA ASN A 44 6.81 19.50 -0.87
C ASN A 44 6.88 19.48 -2.39
N PHE A 45 6.41 18.40 -3.00
CA PHE A 45 6.34 18.23 -4.45
C PHE A 45 4.91 18.39 -4.93
N TYR A 46 4.77 18.81 -6.19
CA TYR A 46 3.48 18.97 -6.84
C TYR A 46 3.56 18.46 -8.27
N GLY A 47 2.50 17.77 -8.68
CA GLY A 47 2.24 17.43 -10.06
C GLY A 47 1.02 16.52 -10.20
N SER A 48 0.94 15.86 -11.35
CA SER A 48 -0.17 14.99 -11.73
C SER A 48 0.28 13.84 -12.61
N THR A 49 -0.61 12.89 -12.85
CA THR A 49 -0.32 11.72 -13.69
C THR A 49 0.02 12.14 -15.13
N GLU A 50 -0.64 13.17 -15.65
CA GLU A 50 -0.47 13.71 -17.00
C GLU A 50 0.91 14.33 -17.25
N VAL A 51 1.67 14.59 -16.18
CA VAL A 51 2.98 15.20 -16.22
C VAL A 51 4.07 14.29 -15.64
N MET A 52 3.80 12.98 -15.65
CA MET A 52 4.71 11.91 -15.20
C MET A 52 5.16 12.08 -13.74
N GLY A 53 4.21 12.40 -12.85
CA GLY A 53 4.45 12.56 -11.42
C GLY A 53 4.59 14.02 -11.04
N ASP A 54 5.71 14.39 -10.43
CA ASP A 54 5.92 15.73 -9.88
C ASP A 54 6.69 16.63 -10.84
N VAL A 55 6.36 17.92 -10.84
CA VAL A 55 6.89 18.94 -11.76
C VAL A 55 7.43 20.18 -11.06
N THR A 56 7.04 20.40 -9.80
CA THR A 56 7.65 21.42 -8.95
C THR A 56 8.00 20.85 -7.59
N TYR A 57 8.95 21.49 -6.92
CA TYR A 57 9.34 21.14 -5.57
C TYR A 57 9.72 22.37 -4.73
N TYR A 58 9.46 22.27 -3.42
CA TYR A 58 9.90 23.22 -2.40
C TYR A 58 10.59 22.48 -1.25
N LEU A 59 11.76 22.95 -0.82
CA LEU A 59 12.54 22.32 0.25
C LEU A 59 12.48 23.13 1.55
N LEU A 60 12.05 22.46 2.61
CA LEU A 60 12.12 22.93 3.98
C LEU A 60 13.23 22.16 4.70
N ASN A 61 14.21 22.89 5.21
CA ASN A 61 15.33 22.33 5.97
C ASN A 61 15.26 22.72 7.45
N LYS A 62 14.51 23.78 7.77
CA LYS A 62 14.38 24.28 9.14
C LYS A 62 12.99 24.84 9.41
N ARG A 63 12.60 24.79 10.69
CA ARG A 63 11.30 25.28 11.16
C ARG A 63 11.11 26.77 10.93
N GLU A 64 12.18 27.58 11.02
CA GLU A 64 12.09 29.04 10.88
C GLU A 64 11.62 29.45 9.48
N GLN A 65 11.83 28.60 8.46
CA GLN A 65 11.31 28.84 7.12
C GLN A 65 9.78 28.90 7.09
N LEU A 66 9.08 28.28 8.05
CA LEU A 66 7.61 28.29 8.12
C LEU A 66 7.05 29.57 8.77
N GLN A 67 7.89 30.42 9.38
CA GLN A 67 7.40 31.61 10.08
C GLN A 67 6.76 32.59 9.12
N GLY A 68 5.51 32.95 9.40
CA GLY A 68 4.73 33.90 8.59
C GLY A 68 4.24 33.34 7.25
N MET A 69 4.39 32.03 6.99
CA MET A 69 3.79 31.38 5.83
C MET A 69 2.33 31.02 6.10
N GLU A 70 1.42 31.45 5.23
CA GLU A 70 0.03 30.97 5.22
C GLU A 70 -0.11 29.59 4.56
N LYS A 71 0.72 29.32 3.55
CA LYS A 71 0.74 28.08 2.78
C LYS A 71 2.18 27.63 2.53
N VAL A 72 2.43 26.32 2.51
CA VAL A 72 3.70 25.79 2.04
C VAL A 72 3.72 25.90 0.50
N PRO A 73 4.72 26.56 -0.10
CA PRO A 73 4.84 26.65 -1.55
C PRO A 73 4.95 25.27 -2.21
N ILE A 74 4.49 25.18 -3.46
CA ILE A 74 4.85 24.05 -4.34
C ILE A 74 6.19 24.30 -5.06
N GLY A 75 6.73 25.52 -4.92
CA GLY A 75 8.14 25.82 -5.14
C GLY A 75 8.48 26.11 -6.58
N LYS A 76 9.58 25.55 -7.07
CA LYS A 76 10.12 25.84 -8.41
C LYS A 76 10.07 24.61 -9.30
N PRO A 77 10.10 24.78 -10.65
CA PRO A 77 10.10 23.66 -11.57
C PRO A 77 11.29 22.71 -11.33
N ILE A 78 11.08 21.41 -11.56
CA ILE A 78 12.17 20.44 -11.70
C ILE A 78 12.85 20.59 -13.06
N ASP A 79 13.95 19.86 -13.26
CA ASP A 79 14.68 19.86 -14.53
C ASP A 79 13.78 19.41 -15.69
N ASN A 80 14.02 19.98 -16.87
CA ASN A 80 13.28 19.70 -18.12
C ASN A 80 11.76 19.99 -18.06
N CYS A 81 11.33 20.80 -17.08
CA CYS A 81 9.96 21.26 -16.91
C CYS A 81 9.88 22.78 -16.89
N ILE A 82 8.83 23.34 -17.47
CA ILE A 82 8.51 24.76 -17.44
C ILE A 82 7.11 24.93 -16.89
N ILE A 83 6.96 25.85 -15.93
CA ILE A 83 5.68 26.26 -15.38
C ILE A 83 5.35 27.65 -15.92
N TYR A 84 4.18 27.78 -16.53
CA TYR A 84 3.62 29.08 -16.88
C TYR A 84 2.37 29.34 -16.03
N LEU A 85 2.21 30.59 -15.61
CA LEU A 85 0.94 31.06 -15.07
C LEU A 85 0.27 31.93 -16.12
N VAL A 86 -0.95 31.55 -16.51
CA VAL A 86 -1.67 32.18 -17.61
C VAL A 86 -3.08 32.60 -17.22
N ASN A 87 -3.62 33.56 -17.97
CA ASN A 87 -5.05 33.87 -17.94
C ASN A 87 -5.85 32.98 -18.91
N LYS A 88 -7.17 33.19 -18.97
CA LYS A 88 -8.11 32.44 -19.84
C LYS A 88 -7.76 32.44 -21.33
N ASP A 89 -7.00 33.44 -21.78
CA ASP A 89 -6.59 33.62 -23.18
C ASP A 89 -5.16 33.08 -23.43
N LEU A 90 -4.64 32.24 -22.51
CA LEU A 90 -3.29 31.69 -22.47
C LEU A 90 -2.17 32.75 -22.48
N ARG A 91 -2.44 33.97 -22.02
CA ARG A 91 -1.41 35.01 -21.87
C ARG A 91 -0.78 34.92 -20.49
N LEU A 92 0.54 35.06 -20.43
CA LEU A 92 1.30 35.08 -19.18
C LEU A 92 0.80 36.21 -18.27
N ILE A 93 0.69 35.92 -16.97
CA ILE A 93 0.28 36.90 -15.96
C ILE A 93 1.49 37.44 -15.15
N PRO A 94 1.40 38.66 -14.59
CA PRO A 94 2.44 39.22 -13.73
C PRO A 94 2.69 38.41 -12.44
N GLN A 95 3.88 38.57 -11.86
CA GLN A 95 4.20 38.01 -10.56
C GLN A 95 3.26 38.55 -9.47
N GLY A 96 2.80 37.68 -8.58
CA GLY A 96 1.84 38.00 -7.50
C GLY A 96 0.37 37.86 -7.89
N GLU A 97 0.03 37.85 -9.17
CA GLU A 97 -1.34 37.57 -9.63
C GLU A 97 -1.63 36.07 -9.65
N VAL A 98 -2.92 35.72 -9.51
CA VAL A 98 -3.39 34.34 -9.56
C VAL A 98 -3.77 34.00 -11.00
N GLY A 99 -3.20 32.93 -11.53
CA GLY A 99 -3.45 32.44 -12.88
C GLY A 99 -3.50 30.92 -12.93
N GLU A 100 -3.98 30.39 -14.04
CA GLU A 100 -3.97 28.95 -14.30
C GLU A 100 -2.53 28.47 -14.46
N LEU A 101 -2.18 27.42 -13.73
CA LEU A 101 -0.91 26.74 -13.81
C LEU A 101 -0.94 25.77 -15.00
N ILE A 102 -0.09 26.02 -15.99
CA ILE A 102 0.11 25.12 -17.11
C ILE A 102 1.57 24.65 -17.15
N VAL A 103 1.77 23.43 -17.64
CA VAL A 103 3.07 22.74 -17.62
C VAL A 103 3.52 22.49 -19.05
N ALA A 104 4.78 22.76 -19.37
CA ALA A 104 5.45 22.23 -20.55
C ALA A 104 6.68 21.45 -20.13
N GLY A 105 7.12 20.48 -20.93
CA GLY A 105 8.31 19.70 -20.63
C GLY A 105 8.34 18.34 -21.29
N ARG A 106 9.45 17.62 -21.11
CA ARG A 106 9.62 16.23 -21.60
C ARG A 106 8.78 15.21 -20.81
N ASN A 107 8.27 15.64 -19.66
CA ASN A 107 7.48 14.85 -18.73
C ASN A 107 5.98 14.81 -19.06
N LEU A 108 5.53 15.52 -20.11
CA LEU A 108 4.14 15.44 -20.55
C LEU A 108 3.82 14.04 -21.07
N ALA A 109 2.69 13.47 -20.61
CA ALA A 109 2.13 12.27 -21.20
C ALA A 109 1.74 12.51 -22.67
N ALA A 110 1.70 11.44 -23.45
CA ALA A 110 1.30 11.52 -24.86
C ALA A 110 -0.17 11.97 -25.07
N GLY A 111 -0.98 11.92 -24.01
CA GLY A 111 -2.40 12.26 -24.02
C GLY A 111 -3.23 11.17 -23.35
N TYR A 112 -4.55 11.31 -23.41
CA TYR A 112 -5.48 10.30 -22.93
C TYR A 112 -5.78 9.25 -24.02
N ILE A 113 -6.00 8.01 -23.60
CA ILE A 113 -6.42 6.92 -24.49
C ILE A 113 -7.78 7.29 -25.13
N CYS A 114 -7.96 6.92 -26.41
CA CYS A 114 -9.14 7.24 -27.21
C CYS A 114 -9.41 8.75 -27.40
N GLU A 115 -8.37 9.58 -27.38
CA GLU A 115 -8.45 11.03 -27.67
C GLU A 115 -9.46 11.79 -26.79
N ARG A 116 -9.69 11.32 -25.56
CA ARG A 116 -10.48 12.09 -24.59
C ARG A 116 -9.72 13.34 -24.16
N ASP A 117 -10.46 14.40 -23.85
CA ASP A 117 -9.91 15.62 -23.24
C ASP A 117 -8.68 16.22 -23.95
N THR A 118 -8.60 16.11 -25.28
CA THR A 118 -7.49 16.64 -26.10
C THR A 118 -7.26 18.14 -25.90
N HIS A 119 -8.30 18.88 -25.52
CA HIS A 119 -8.22 20.30 -25.17
C HIS A 119 -7.32 20.62 -23.97
N LYS A 120 -6.88 19.61 -23.19
CA LYS A 120 -5.91 19.78 -22.10
C LYS A 120 -4.45 19.75 -22.58
N PHE A 121 -4.16 19.10 -23.70
CA PHE A 121 -2.82 19.00 -24.28
C PHE A 121 -2.75 19.84 -25.55
N LEU A 122 -2.24 21.07 -25.44
CA LEU A 122 -2.27 22.06 -26.51
C LEU A 122 -0.86 22.34 -27.03
N ASP A 123 -0.76 22.94 -28.23
CA ASP A 123 0.49 23.54 -28.68
C ASP A 123 0.90 24.66 -27.73
N ASN A 124 2.20 24.75 -27.44
CA ASN A 124 2.75 25.73 -26.53
C ASN A 124 2.94 27.08 -27.24
N PRO A 125 2.11 28.11 -26.96
CA PRO A 125 2.25 29.42 -27.61
C PRO A 125 3.46 30.21 -27.10
N HIS A 126 4.07 29.77 -26.00
CA HIS A 126 5.23 30.40 -25.35
C HIS A 126 6.52 29.61 -25.55
N ALA A 127 6.54 28.65 -26.47
CA ALA A 127 7.72 27.81 -26.72
C ALA A 127 8.90 28.67 -27.20
N ILE A 128 9.89 28.83 -26.32
CA ILE A 128 11.21 29.39 -26.67
C ILE A 128 12.12 28.26 -27.16
N ASP A 129 12.01 27.09 -26.53
CA ASP A 129 12.73 25.88 -26.91
C ASP A 129 11.82 24.97 -27.76
N PRO A 130 12.25 24.59 -28.99
CA PRO A 130 11.48 23.67 -29.82
C PRO A 130 11.30 22.28 -29.20
N GLU A 131 12.08 21.90 -28.18
CA GLU A 131 11.90 20.65 -27.43
C GLU A 131 10.64 20.62 -26.56
N TYR A 132 10.03 21.79 -26.27
CA TYR A 132 8.82 21.90 -25.45
C TYR A 132 7.62 22.46 -26.25
N PRO A 133 7.20 21.79 -27.34
CA PRO A 133 6.19 22.31 -28.27
C PRO A 133 4.75 22.17 -27.74
N LYS A 134 4.55 21.48 -26.61
CA LYS A 134 3.24 21.20 -26.03
C LYS A 134 3.14 21.74 -24.60
N ILE A 135 1.94 22.08 -24.20
CA ILE A 135 1.55 22.41 -22.82
C ILE A 135 0.44 21.45 -22.35
N PHE A 136 0.39 21.23 -21.04
CA PHE A 136 -0.72 20.60 -20.35
C PHE A 136 -1.41 21.60 -19.41
N ARG A 137 -2.74 21.69 -19.52
CA ARG A 137 -3.60 22.47 -18.64
C ARG A 137 -4.00 21.67 -17.41
N THR A 138 -3.45 22.03 -16.25
CA THR A 138 -3.70 21.29 -15.00
C THR A 138 -5.10 21.53 -14.42
N GLY A 139 -5.71 22.67 -14.73
CA GLY A 139 -6.92 23.16 -14.06
C GLY A 139 -6.67 23.77 -12.68
N ASP A 140 -5.41 23.81 -12.25
CA ASP A 140 -4.97 24.38 -10.98
C ASP A 140 -4.63 25.84 -11.13
N TYR A 141 -4.79 26.59 -10.05
CA TYR A 141 -4.46 28.01 -9.99
C TYR A 141 -3.36 28.23 -8.98
N ALA A 142 -2.47 29.13 -9.33
CA ALA A 142 -1.31 29.47 -8.51
C ALA A 142 -0.91 30.92 -8.72
N LYS A 143 -0.03 31.40 -7.85
CA LYS A 143 0.67 32.68 -8.01
C LYS A 143 2.16 32.50 -7.75
N ILE A 144 2.99 33.30 -8.38
CA ILE A 144 4.43 33.32 -8.08
C ILE A 144 4.71 34.43 -7.07
N VAL A 145 5.36 34.08 -5.96
CA VAL A 145 5.81 35.02 -4.93
C VAL A 145 7.28 34.73 -4.62
N LYS A 146 8.16 35.72 -4.79
CA LYS A 146 9.62 35.57 -4.58
C LYS A 146 10.17 34.33 -5.30
N ASP A 147 9.84 34.21 -6.58
CA ASP A 147 10.25 33.12 -7.49
C ASP A 147 9.82 31.70 -7.06
N SER A 148 8.84 31.62 -6.15
CA SER A 148 8.25 30.38 -5.68
C SER A 148 6.78 30.32 -6.04
N VAL A 149 6.33 29.21 -6.60
CA VAL A 149 4.94 28.98 -6.97
C VAL A 149 4.14 28.60 -5.72
N ILE A 150 3.07 29.34 -5.47
CA ILE A 150 2.12 29.14 -4.38
C ILE A 150 0.82 28.61 -4.98
N TYR A 151 0.40 27.42 -4.56
CA TYR A 151 -0.85 26.81 -4.99
C TYR A 151 -2.07 27.50 -4.34
N GLU A 152 -3.04 27.89 -5.17
CA GLU A 152 -4.25 28.60 -4.76
C GLU A 152 -5.52 27.76 -4.82
N GLY A 153 -5.45 26.54 -5.35
CA GLY A 153 -6.58 25.64 -5.46
C GLY A 153 -6.92 25.31 -6.91
N ARG A 154 -8.05 24.63 -7.10
CA ARG A 154 -8.59 24.32 -8.42
C ARG A 154 -9.86 25.12 -8.65
N VAL A 155 -10.09 25.56 -9.88
CA VAL A 155 -11.36 26.19 -10.27
C VAL A 155 -12.41 25.12 -10.62
N ASP A 156 -11.97 23.93 -11.05
CA ASP A 156 -12.86 22.79 -11.24
C ASP A 156 -13.10 22.03 -9.92
N SER A 157 -14.25 21.35 -9.87
CA SER A 157 -14.88 20.68 -8.73
C SER A 157 -14.09 19.50 -8.15
N GLN A 158 -12.81 19.40 -8.46
CA GLN A 158 -11.99 18.23 -8.22
C GLN A 158 -11.12 18.41 -7.00
N ILE A 159 -11.28 17.53 -6.02
CA ILE A 159 -10.47 17.52 -4.80
C ILE A 159 -9.86 16.14 -4.60
N LYS A 160 -8.83 16.05 -3.75
CA LYS A 160 -8.38 14.76 -3.24
C LYS A 160 -9.11 14.43 -1.95
N ILE A 161 -9.77 13.28 -1.96
CA ILE A 161 -10.44 12.70 -0.80
C ILE A 161 -9.66 11.44 -0.48
N ARG A 162 -8.99 11.44 0.67
CA ARG A 162 -8.26 10.25 1.16
C ARG A 162 -7.24 9.74 0.12
N GLY A 163 -6.51 10.64 -0.55
CA GLY A 163 -5.54 10.33 -1.60
C GLY A 163 -6.12 10.01 -2.99
N HIS A 164 -7.44 9.87 -3.11
CA HIS A 164 -8.12 9.65 -4.40
C HIS A 164 -8.60 10.97 -5.00
N ARG A 165 -8.37 11.18 -6.29
CA ARG A 165 -8.94 12.32 -7.02
C ARG A 165 -10.43 12.08 -7.24
N VAL A 166 -11.26 12.95 -6.69
CA VAL A 166 -12.72 12.91 -6.81
C VAL A 166 -13.19 14.18 -7.50
N ASP A 167 -13.96 14.03 -8.56
CA ASP A 167 -14.64 15.13 -9.24
C ASP A 167 -16.06 15.28 -8.68
N PHE A 168 -16.36 16.40 -8.02
CA PHE A 168 -17.72 16.66 -7.54
C PHE A 168 -18.74 16.63 -8.68
N THR A 169 -18.38 17.03 -9.90
CA THR A 169 -19.29 17.01 -11.03
C THR A 169 -19.60 15.57 -11.48
N GLU A 170 -18.68 14.63 -11.30
CA GLU A 170 -18.95 13.20 -11.50
C GLU A 170 -19.97 12.70 -10.48
N VAL A 171 -19.76 13.02 -9.20
CA VAL A 171 -20.67 12.64 -8.11
C VAL A 171 -22.05 13.29 -8.28
N GLU A 172 -22.10 14.59 -8.60
CA GLU A 172 -23.32 15.35 -8.92
C GLU A 172 -24.09 14.70 -10.08
N LYS A 173 -23.41 14.30 -11.16
CA LYS A 173 -24.06 13.63 -12.30
C LYS A 173 -24.68 12.30 -11.91
N VAL A 174 -24.03 11.53 -11.04
CA VAL A 174 -24.59 10.25 -10.57
C VAL A 174 -25.80 10.49 -9.67
N ILE A 175 -25.73 11.46 -8.77
CA ILE A 175 -26.86 11.83 -7.90
C ILE A 175 -28.03 12.36 -8.72
N ALA A 176 -27.79 13.23 -9.70
CA ALA A 176 -28.83 13.79 -10.56
C ALA A 176 -29.59 12.74 -11.40
N ARG A 177 -29.05 11.51 -11.54
CA ARG A 177 -29.74 10.39 -12.21
C ARG A 177 -30.72 9.65 -11.28
N VAL A 178 -30.67 9.90 -9.97
CA VAL A 178 -31.64 9.33 -9.03
C VAL A 178 -33.00 9.97 -9.28
N PRO A 179 -34.09 9.17 -9.42
CA PRO A 179 -35.42 9.71 -9.65
C PRO A 179 -35.82 10.75 -8.59
N ASN A 180 -36.53 11.80 -9.03
CA ASN A 180 -37.06 12.89 -8.20
C ASN A 180 -36.04 13.85 -7.56
N ILE A 181 -34.76 13.80 -7.95
CA ILE A 181 -33.79 14.85 -7.59
C ILE A 181 -33.87 16.01 -8.61
N ASP A 182 -34.04 17.24 -8.11
CA ASP A 182 -34.14 18.47 -8.91
C ASP A 182 -32.79 19.19 -9.03
N LYS A 183 -32.12 19.47 -7.91
CA LYS A 183 -30.79 20.08 -7.86
C LYS A 183 -29.88 19.29 -6.94
N VAL A 184 -28.59 19.31 -7.24
CA VAL A 184 -27.53 18.73 -6.42
C VAL A 184 -26.35 19.68 -6.35
N VAL A 185 -25.75 19.78 -5.17
CA VAL A 185 -24.48 20.48 -4.94
C VAL A 185 -23.62 19.59 -4.07
N VAL A 186 -22.46 19.16 -4.58
CA VAL A 186 -21.50 18.37 -3.81
C VAL A 186 -20.38 19.28 -3.28
N LEU A 187 -20.04 19.10 -2.00
CA LEU A 187 -19.05 19.88 -1.25
C LEU A 187 -18.19 18.93 -0.41
N CYS A 188 -17.00 19.40 -0.02
CA CYS A 188 -16.18 18.71 0.96
C CYS A 188 -16.00 19.59 2.20
N HIS A 189 -16.36 19.03 3.36
CA HIS A 189 -16.07 19.63 4.65
C HIS A 189 -14.65 19.25 5.08
N LYS A 190 -13.89 20.25 5.54
CA LYS A 190 -12.53 20.12 6.08
C LYS A 190 -11.60 19.22 5.23
N PRO A 191 -11.36 19.59 3.96
CA PRO A 191 -10.47 18.81 3.08
C PRO A 191 -9.06 18.69 3.68
N GLY A 192 -8.52 17.46 3.68
CA GLY A 192 -7.19 17.17 4.22
C GLY A 192 -7.12 16.96 5.75
N GLU A 193 -8.24 17.03 6.47
CA GLU A 193 -8.30 16.74 7.90
C GLU A 193 -8.85 15.33 8.20
N LEU A 194 -8.63 14.82 9.41
CA LEU A 194 -9.24 13.57 9.90
C LEU A 194 -10.78 13.58 9.81
N SER A 195 -11.38 14.76 10.01
CA SER A 195 -12.82 14.98 9.93
C SER A 195 -13.33 15.28 8.51
N GLN A 196 -12.51 15.05 7.48
CA GLN A 196 -12.89 15.26 6.09
C GLN A 196 -14.13 14.44 5.71
N ALA A 197 -15.15 15.11 5.18
CA ALA A 197 -16.38 14.49 4.71
C ALA A 197 -16.80 15.03 3.34
N LEU A 198 -17.29 14.13 2.47
CA LEU A 198 -17.97 14.50 1.23
C LEU A 198 -19.47 14.65 1.53
N ILE A 199 -20.07 15.76 1.13
CA ILE A 199 -21.44 16.13 1.45
C ILE A 199 -22.16 16.53 0.16
N ALA A 200 -23.41 16.13 0.01
CA ALA A 200 -24.24 16.48 -1.12
C ALA A 200 -25.56 17.06 -0.62
N PHE A 201 -25.85 18.30 -1.03
CA PHE A 201 -27.12 18.94 -0.79
C PHE A 201 -28.03 18.72 -1.99
N VAL A 202 -29.22 18.18 -1.75
CA VAL A 202 -30.18 17.83 -2.81
C VAL A 202 -31.53 18.50 -2.56
N THR A 203 -32.18 18.94 -3.64
CA THR A 203 -33.61 19.30 -3.62
C THR A 203 -34.39 18.20 -4.32
N VAL A 204 -35.60 17.91 -3.84
CA VAL A 204 -36.48 16.88 -4.43
C VAL A 204 -37.70 17.50 -5.10
N THR A 205 -38.10 16.96 -6.25
CA THR A 205 -39.26 17.45 -7.01
C THR A 205 -40.56 16.96 -6.36
N HIS A 206 -41.48 17.87 -6.02
CA HIS A 206 -42.78 17.54 -5.41
C HIS A 206 -43.81 16.91 -6.38
N SER A 207 -43.40 16.37 -7.54
CA SER A 207 -44.30 16.08 -8.65
C SER A 207 -45.07 14.76 -8.58
N CYS A 208 -44.97 13.95 -7.51
CA CYS A 208 -45.81 12.75 -7.35
C CYS A 208 -46.06 12.43 -5.86
N GLN A 209 -47.34 12.38 -5.47
CA GLN A 209 -47.80 11.78 -4.22
C GLN A 209 -47.57 10.27 -4.28
N CYS A 210 -46.37 9.80 -3.97
CA CYS A 210 -46.06 8.47 -3.41
C CYS A 210 -44.53 8.40 -3.23
N THR A 211 -44.09 8.00 -2.04
CA THR A 211 -42.70 7.86 -1.56
C THR A 211 -41.89 9.15 -1.37
N THR A 212 -41.82 9.60 -0.11
CA THR A 212 -40.81 10.56 0.38
C THR A 212 -39.44 9.87 0.29
N LEU A 213 -38.60 10.27 -0.67
CA LEU A 213 -37.22 9.78 -0.74
C LEU A 213 -36.45 10.22 0.51
N SER A 214 -35.93 9.26 1.25
CA SER A 214 -35.04 9.49 2.38
C SER A 214 -33.58 9.59 1.94
N SER A 215 -32.76 10.29 2.73
CA SER A 215 -31.32 10.37 2.48
C SER A 215 -30.66 8.99 2.37
N SER A 216 -31.07 8.02 3.18
CA SER A 216 -30.53 6.66 3.19
C SER A 216 -30.86 5.87 1.92
N GLU A 217 -32.04 6.06 1.33
CA GLU A 217 -32.41 5.43 0.06
C GLU A 217 -31.57 5.96 -1.10
N ILE A 218 -31.31 7.28 -1.14
CA ILE A 218 -30.43 7.89 -2.13
C ILE A 218 -29.02 7.31 -2.00
N GLU A 219 -28.48 7.26 -0.78
CA GLU A 219 -27.14 6.71 -0.51
C GLU A 219 -27.00 5.23 -0.92
N ASN A 220 -28.00 4.40 -0.64
CA ASN A 220 -28.02 2.99 -1.05
C ASN A 220 -28.02 2.80 -2.58
N LEU A 221 -28.65 3.71 -3.33
CA LEU A 221 -28.59 3.71 -4.79
C LEU A 221 -27.22 4.12 -5.30
N LEU A 222 -26.56 5.07 -4.64
CA LEU A 222 -25.22 5.54 -5.00
C LEU A 222 -24.16 4.46 -4.76
N GLN A 223 -24.29 3.64 -3.69
CA GLN A 223 -23.36 2.54 -3.39
C GLN A 223 -23.20 1.52 -4.52
N LYS A 224 -24.21 1.37 -5.38
CA LYS A 224 -24.16 0.46 -6.54
C LYS A 224 -23.38 1.02 -7.73
N THR A 225 -23.12 2.33 -7.75
CA THR A 225 -22.59 3.06 -8.91
C THR A 225 -21.26 3.75 -8.60
N LEU A 226 -21.10 4.27 -7.39
CA LEU A 226 -19.91 4.98 -6.95
C LEU A 226 -19.06 4.08 -6.04
N PRO A 227 -17.73 4.15 -6.14
CA PRO A 227 -16.85 3.48 -5.19
C PRO A 227 -16.99 4.12 -3.79
N PRO A 228 -16.66 3.39 -2.71
CA PRO A 228 -16.89 3.84 -1.33
C PRO A 228 -16.29 5.22 -0.99
N TYR A 229 -15.16 5.59 -1.58
CA TYR A 229 -14.49 6.87 -1.33
C TYR A 229 -15.17 8.08 -2.01
N MET A 230 -16.10 7.85 -2.95
CA MET A 230 -16.87 8.89 -3.65
C MET A 230 -18.30 9.07 -3.08
N LEU A 231 -18.69 8.33 -2.04
CA LEU A 231 -20.04 8.38 -1.49
C LEU A 231 -20.24 9.62 -0.59
N PRO A 232 -21.11 10.58 -0.95
CA PRO A 232 -21.39 11.75 -0.12
C PRO A 232 -22.41 11.46 0.99
N GLN A 233 -22.47 12.34 1.99
CA GLN A 233 -23.58 12.44 2.96
C GLN A 233 -24.71 13.25 2.32
N ILE A 234 -25.92 12.69 2.24
CA ILE A 234 -27.04 13.35 1.54
C ILE A 234 -27.87 14.20 2.50
N PHE A 235 -27.93 15.51 2.23
CA PHE A 235 -28.78 16.47 2.92
C PHE A 235 -29.88 16.95 1.99
N ILE A 236 -31.12 16.52 2.28
CA ILE A 236 -32.29 17.02 1.58
C ILE A 236 -32.62 18.41 2.13
N VAL A 237 -32.61 19.41 1.27
CA VAL A 237 -32.93 20.80 1.61
C VAL A 237 -34.07 21.30 0.75
N ASP A 238 -34.88 22.21 1.28
CA ASP A 238 -36.00 22.78 0.54
C ASP A 238 -35.52 23.62 -0.66
N HIS A 239 -34.37 24.28 -0.51
CA HIS A 239 -33.75 25.07 -1.57
C HIS A 239 -32.22 25.15 -1.39
N ILE A 240 -31.52 25.25 -2.51
CA ILE A 240 -30.08 25.56 -2.56
C ILE A 240 -29.91 27.09 -2.42
N PRO A 241 -29.19 27.59 -1.39
CA PRO A 241 -28.99 29.02 -1.21
C PRO A 241 -28.12 29.60 -2.34
N LEU A 242 -28.43 30.82 -2.75
CA LEU A 242 -27.74 31.53 -3.82
C LEU A 242 -27.17 32.85 -3.29
N LEU A 243 -25.99 33.23 -3.77
CA LEU A 243 -25.37 34.54 -3.58
C LEU A 243 -26.14 35.61 -4.36
N THR A 244 -25.88 36.89 -4.06
CA THR A 244 -26.49 38.06 -4.74
C THR A 244 -26.27 38.09 -6.26
N ASN A 245 -25.29 37.35 -6.77
CA ASN A 245 -24.99 37.20 -8.19
C ASN A 245 -25.63 35.95 -8.84
N GLY A 246 -26.51 35.25 -8.13
CA GLY A 246 -27.22 34.06 -8.61
C GLY A 246 -26.42 32.76 -8.61
N LYS A 247 -25.16 32.76 -8.14
CA LYS A 247 -24.36 31.54 -7.96
C LYS A 247 -24.69 30.84 -6.64
N THR A 248 -24.48 29.53 -6.56
CA THR A 248 -24.64 28.74 -5.32
C THR A 248 -23.78 29.29 -4.18
N ASP A 249 -24.41 29.55 -3.03
CA ASP A 249 -23.74 29.92 -1.79
C ASP A 249 -23.26 28.67 -1.04
N ARG A 250 -22.05 28.23 -1.40
CA ARG A 250 -21.42 27.04 -0.82
C ARG A 250 -21.02 27.23 0.64
N GLN A 251 -20.75 28.47 1.07
CA GLN A 251 -20.36 28.77 2.44
C GLN A 251 -21.56 28.65 3.38
N GLU A 252 -22.73 29.14 2.99
CA GLU A 252 -23.97 28.95 3.76
C GLU A 252 -24.34 27.47 3.88
N LEU A 253 -24.16 26.68 2.81
CA LEU A 253 -24.36 25.23 2.87
C LEU A 253 -23.42 24.54 3.88
N LEU A 254 -22.13 24.87 3.88
CA LEU A 254 -21.18 24.36 4.87
C LEU A 254 -21.53 24.81 6.29
N ARG A 255 -21.96 26.06 6.48
CA ARG A 255 -22.41 26.57 7.79
C ARG A 255 -23.66 25.85 8.29
N ARG A 256 -24.61 25.52 7.39
CA ARG A 256 -25.80 24.71 7.72
C ARG A 256 -25.40 23.30 8.15
N TYR A 257 -24.44 22.69 7.46
CA TYR A 257 -23.86 21.41 7.87
C TYR A 257 -23.27 21.52 9.29
N GLU A 258 -22.41 22.50 9.54
CA GLU A 258 -21.78 22.71 10.86
C GLU A 258 -22.81 22.99 11.97
N SER A 259 -23.84 23.79 11.67
CA SER A 259 -24.92 24.13 12.60
C SER A 259 -25.78 22.92 12.94
N SER A 260 -26.06 22.06 11.95
CA SER A 260 -26.76 20.78 12.17
C SER A 260 -25.96 19.80 13.03
N CYS A 261 -24.65 20.02 13.17
CA CYS A 261 -23.76 19.23 13.99
C CYS A 261 -23.54 19.82 15.41
N SER A 262 -23.96 21.05 15.72
CA SER A 262 -23.39 21.82 16.84
C SER A 262 -23.87 21.46 18.26
N ASN A 263 -24.82 20.54 18.46
CA ASN A 263 -25.31 20.18 19.79
C ASN A 263 -25.10 18.69 20.07
N ASP A 264 -24.57 18.40 21.27
CA ASP A 264 -24.39 17.12 21.96
C ASP A 264 -23.06 16.38 21.74
N GLU A 265 -22.10 16.63 22.65
CA GLU A 265 -21.02 15.69 22.96
C GLU A 265 -21.57 14.39 23.58
N ASP A 266 -22.79 14.40 24.14
CA ASP A 266 -23.50 13.24 24.71
C ASP A 266 -24.00 12.23 23.64
N HIS A 267 -24.15 12.65 22.37
CA HIS A 267 -24.65 11.78 21.30
C HIS A 267 -23.63 10.75 20.79
N VAL A 268 -22.32 10.93 21.04
CA VAL A 268 -21.27 9.99 20.59
C VAL A 268 -21.36 8.64 21.32
N ALA A 269 -21.82 8.63 22.57
CA ALA A 269 -22.04 7.40 23.35
C ALA A 269 -23.40 6.72 23.05
N MET A 270 -24.37 7.47 22.52
CA MET A 270 -25.74 7.01 22.28
C MET A 270 -25.94 6.25 20.96
N ASN A 271 -24.94 6.25 20.08
CA ASN A 271 -25.02 5.64 18.75
C ASN A 271 -24.25 4.31 18.65
N CYS A 272 -24.13 3.56 19.75
CA CYS A 272 -23.53 2.21 19.75
C CYS A 272 -24.61 1.18 20.10
N ASP A 273 -24.85 0.22 19.20
CA ASP A 273 -25.77 -0.88 19.44
C ASP A 273 -24.97 -2.16 19.76
N TYR A 274 -25.16 -2.67 20.99
CA TYR A 274 -24.53 -3.89 21.47
C TYR A 274 -25.41 -5.14 21.28
N SER A 275 -26.54 -5.00 20.59
CA SER A 275 -27.41 -6.13 20.26
C SER A 275 -26.64 -7.17 19.43
N GLY A 276 -26.78 -8.44 19.78
CA GLY A 276 -26.11 -9.55 19.09
C GLY A 276 -24.63 -9.77 19.43
N VAL A 277 -24.00 -8.94 20.26
CA VAL A 277 -22.62 -9.15 20.71
C VAL A 277 -22.55 -10.34 21.70
N PRO A 278 -21.74 -11.38 21.44
CA PRO A 278 -21.55 -12.48 22.38
C PRO A 278 -21.06 -11.99 23.75
N SER A 279 -21.53 -12.60 24.85
CA SER A 279 -21.18 -12.17 26.21
C SER A 279 -19.67 -12.12 26.48
N GLN A 280 -18.89 -12.98 25.82
CA GLN A 280 -17.43 -13.02 25.91
C GLN A 280 -16.72 -11.82 25.24
N ASP A 281 -17.32 -11.23 24.19
CA ASP A 281 -16.74 -10.13 23.40
C ASP A 281 -17.30 -8.76 23.80
N LEU A 282 -18.25 -8.74 24.74
CA LEU A 282 -18.94 -7.53 25.19
C LEU A 282 -17.98 -6.51 25.81
N ALA A 283 -16.93 -6.97 26.49
CA ALA A 283 -15.86 -6.11 27.00
C ALA A 283 -15.06 -5.43 25.88
N LYS A 284 -14.68 -6.18 24.83
CA LYS A 284 -13.99 -5.64 23.64
C LYS A 284 -14.89 -4.66 22.89
N ALA A 285 -16.17 -4.98 22.71
CA ALA A 285 -17.13 -4.13 22.01
C ALA A 285 -17.34 -2.78 22.69
N ARG A 286 -17.38 -2.74 24.04
CA ARG A 286 -17.48 -1.50 24.83
C ARG A 286 -16.27 -0.58 24.70
N ILE A 287 -15.17 -1.08 24.15
CA ILE A 287 -13.96 -0.29 23.87
C ILE A 287 -13.88 0.06 22.39
N LEU A 288 -14.14 -0.92 21.52
CA LEU A 288 -14.10 -0.75 20.07
C LEU A 288 -15.15 0.25 19.56
N PHE A 289 -16.41 0.08 19.95
CA PHE A 289 -17.49 0.86 19.34
C PHE A 289 -17.40 2.35 19.68
N PRO A 290 -17.16 2.74 20.96
CA PRO A 290 -16.95 4.15 21.29
C PRO A 290 -15.66 4.72 20.68
N THR A 291 -14.61 3.92 20.56
CA THR A 291 -13.36 4.37 19.92
C THR A 291 -13.57 4.65 18.44
N ILE A 292 -14.27 3.77 17.72
CA ILE A 292 -14.66 4.00 16.32
C ILE A 292 -15.53 5.25 16.20
N ALA A 293 -16.56 5.39 17.04
CA ALA A 293 -17.43 6.56 17.05
C ALA A 293 -16.64 7.86 17.31
N SER A 294 -15.66 7.83 18.21
CA SER A 294 -14.77 8.95 18.51
C SER A 294 -13.83 9.30 17.35
N VAL A 295 -13.30 8.30 16.63
CA VAL A 295 -12.30 8.51 15.57
C VAL A 295 -12.93 8.90 14.24
N ILE A 296 -13.98 8.20 13.82
CA ILE A 296 -14.76 8.57 12.63
C ILE A 296 -15.47 9.92 12.86
N GLY A 297 -15.73 10.24 14.13
CA GLY A 297 -16.51 11.40 14.52
C GLY A 297 -17.93 11.32 13.94
N ARG A 298 -18.53 12.49 13.75
CA ARG A 298 -19.93 12.67 13.27
C ARG A 298 -20.18 12.20 11.83
N SER A 299 -19.23 11.51 11.19
CA SER A 299 -19.42 10.88 9.88
C SER A 299 -20.19 9.55 9.96
N SER A 300 -20.42 9.01 11.17
CA SER A 300 -21.13 7.75 11.38
C SER A 300 -22.64 7.89 11.18
N ARG A 301 -23.15 7.36 10.05
CA ARG A 301 -24.56 7.42 9.60
C ARG A 301 -25.48 6.38 10.26
N THR A 302 -24.90 5.40 10.94
CA THR A 302 -25.59 4.23 11.49
C THR A 302 -25.01 3.95 12.88
N PRO A 303 -25.81 3.43 13.84
CA PRO A 303 -25.23 3.03 15.11
C PRO A 303 -24.12 2.01 14.88
N VAL A 304 -23.03 2.19 15.61
CA VAL A 304 -21.89 1.28 15.59
C VAL A 304 -22.37 -0.05 16.17
N MET A 305 -22.58 -1.02 15.28
CA MET A 305 -23.17 -2.32 15.58
C MET A 305 -22.27 -3.44 15.08
N LEU A 306 -22.48 -4.65 15.61
CA LEU A 306 -21.59 -5.80 15.38
C LEU A 306 -21.35 -6.12 13.90
N ASN A 307 -22.39 -6.05 13.06
CA ASN A 307 -22.32 -6.37 11.63
C ASN A 307 -21.95 -5.17 10.73
N ALA A 308 -21.72 -3.98 11.29
CA ALA A 308 -21.36 -2.80 10.49
C ALA A 308 -19.94 -2.93 9.93
N ASN A 309 -19.73 -2.47 8.70
CA ASN A 309 -18.38 -2.31 8.16
C ASN A 309 -17.79 -0.94 8.54
N PHE A 310 -16.51 -0.89 8.92
CA PHE A 310 -15.85 0.36 9.32
C PHE A 310 -15.90 1.46 8.25
N TYR A 311 -15.79 1.10 6.97
CA TYR A 311 -15.84 2.05 5.86
C TYR A 311 -17.27 2.50 5.54
N GLU A 312 -18.26 1.65 5.74
CA GLU A 312 -19.69 2.02 5.65
C GLU A 312 -20.07 3.03 6.74
N LEU A 313 -19.46 2.91 7.93
CA LEU A 313 -19.57 3.89 9.00
C LEU A 313 -18.87 5.22 8.68
N GLY A 314 -18.21 5.36 7.53
CA GLY A 314 -17.51 6.58 7.11
C GLY A 314 -16.02 6.58 7.42
N GLY A 315 -15.47 5.46 7.91
CA GLY A 315 -14.05 5.24 8.12
C GLY A 315 -13.21 5.36 6.85
N ASN A 316 -11.91 5.58 7.04
CA ASN A 316 -10.89 5.62 5.98
C ASN A 316 -9.55 5.06 6.51
N SER A 317 -8.55 4.88 5.66
CA SER A 317 -7.27 4.29 6.07
C SER A 317 -6.57 5.06 7.21
N LEU A 318 -6.66 6.38 7.24
CA LEU A 318 -6.08 7.19 8.32
C LEU A 318 -6.87 7.01 9.63
N ASN A 319 -8.21 6.98 9.55
CA ASN A 319 -9.09 6.66 10.67
C ASN A 319 -8.84 5.23 11.17
N SER A 320 -8.52 4.28 10.29
CA SER A 320 -8.13 2.92 10.66
C SER A 320 -6.85 2.93 11.50
N ILE A 321 -5.79 3.63 11.03
CA ILE A 321 -4.52 3.76 11.77
C ILE A 321 -4.74 4.37 13.14
N TYR A 322 -5.52 5.46 13.20
CA TYR A 322 -5.79 6.15 14.45
C TYR A 322 -6.65 5.33 15.42
N THR A 323 -7.64 4.60 14.90
CA THR A 323 -8.45 3.65 15.68
C THR A 323 -7.58 2.55 16.27
N VAL A 324 -6.75 1.90 15.45
CA VAL A 324 -5.83 0.85 15.92
C VAL A 324 -4.85 1.37 16.96
N THR A 325 -4.37 2.61 16.81
CA THR A 325 -3.46 3.25 17.76
C THR A 325 -4.16 3.52 19.10
N LYS A 326 -5.36 4.11 19.08
CA LYS A 326 -6.16 4.32 20.30
C LYS A 326 -6.51 3.01 21.01
N LEU A 327 -6.86 1.98 20.27
CA LEU A 327 -7.13 0.65 20.83
C LEU A 327 -5.88 0.12 21.56
N ARG A 328 -4.70 0.33 20.98
CA ARG A 328 -3.42 -0.05 21.60
C ARG A 328 -3.18 0.68 22.91
N ASP A 329 -3.43 1.99 22.95
CA ASP A 329 -3.32 2.79 24.18
C ASP A 329 -4.31 2.33 25.27
N GLN A 330 -5.44 1.75 24.85
CA GLN A 330 -6.46 1.18 25.74
C GLN A 330 -6.21 -0.31 26.08
N GLY A 331 -5.03 -0.85 25.74
CA GLY A 331 -4.63 -2.22 26.07
C GLY A 331 -5.13 -3.29 25.10
N TYR A 332 -5.55 -2.93 23.88
CA TYR A 332 -5.97 -3.86 22.85
C TYR A 332 -5.11 -3.78 21.59
N GLN A 333 -4.66 -4.92 21.09
CA GLN A 333 -3.87 -5.00 19.86
C GLN A 333 -4.67 -5.62 18.72
N ILE A 334 -4.61 -4.99 17.56
CA ILE A 334 -5.04 -5.53 16.27
C ILE A 334 -4.06 -5.03 15.19
N GLY A 335 -3.75 -5.86 14.19
CA GLY A 335 -2.96 -5.43 13.04
C GLY A 335 -3.72 -4.42 12.18
N ILE A 336 -3.02 -3.47 11.55
CA ILE A 336 -3.69 -2.52 10.65
C ILE A 336 -4.30 -3.24 9.44
N THR A 337 -3.61 -4.25 8.91
CA THR A 337 -4.12 -5.10 7.84
C THR A 337 -5.35 -5.87 8.29
N ASP A 338 -5.33 -6.42 9.51
CA ASP A 338 -6.44 -7.16 10.10
C ASP A 338 -7.67 -6.27 10.31
N PHE A 339 -7.46 -5.01 10.69
CA PHE A 339 -8.53 -4.03 10.85
C PHE A 339 -9.12 -3.61 9.49
N ILE A 340 -8.26 -3.34 8.49
CA ILE A 340 -8.68 -2.88 7.16
C ILE A 340 -9.39 -3.97 6.35
N THR A 341 -8.97 -5.24 6.51
CA THR A 341 -9.53 -6.37 5.77
C THR A 341 -10.77 -6.97 6.42
N ALA A 342 -11.12 -6.55 7.63
CA ALA A 342 -12.31 -7.02 8.32
C ALA A 342 -13.58 -6.58 7.58
N LYS A 343 -14.48 -7.54 7.33
CA LYS A 343 -15.77 -7.30 6.66
C LYS A 343 -16.74 -6.53 7.55
N ASN A 344 -16.64 -6.70 8.87
CA ASN A 344 -17.48 -6.03 9.84
C ASN A 344 -16.80 -5.97 11.22
N LEU A 345 -17.42 -5.26 12.18
CA LEU A 345 -16.89 -5.12 13.52
C LEU A 345 -16.84 -6.43 14.31
N ALA A 346 -17.65 -7.44 13.98
CA ALA A 346 -17.56 -8.77 14.57
C ALA A 346 -16.19 -9.41 14.31
N GLU A 347 -15.74 -9.33 13.06
CA GLU A 347 -14.43 -9.81 12.64
C GLU A 347 -13.29 -8.97 13.24
N VAL A 348 -13.51 -7.66 13.45
CA VAL A 348 -12.57 -6.82 14.22
C VAL A 348 -12.46 -7.29 15.67
N LEU A 349 -13.58 -7.59 16.33
CA LEU A 349 -13.60 -8.06 17.73
C LEU A 349 -12.92 -9.43 17.90
N ASP A 350 -13.11 -10.34 16.94
CA ASP A 350 -12.43 -11.63 16.90
C ASP A 350 -10.91 -11.47 16.80
N ARG A 351 -10.48 -10.55 15.93
CA ARG A 351 -9.06 -10.25 15.68
C ARG A 351 -8.41 -9.37 16.76
N MET A 352 -9.18 -8.73 17.63
CA MET A 352 -8.68 -7.92 18.76
C MET A 352 -8.18 -8.79 19.92
N LYS A 353 -6.94 -8.55 20.35
CA LYS A 353 -6.30 -9.24 21.48
C LYS A 353 -6.06 -8.28 22.65
N PHE A 354 -6.18 -8.74 23.88
CA PHE A 354 -5.87 -7.94 25.09
C PHE A 354 -4.37 -8.01 25.41
N ILE A 355 -3.78 -6.87 25.77
CA ILE A 355 -2.39 -6.74 26.19
C ILE A 355 -2.35 -6.95 27.71
N LEU A 356 -1.95 -8.14 28.17
CA LEU A 356 -1.57 -8.32 29.58
C LEU A 356 -0.25 -7.56 29.80
N THR A 357 -0.27 -6.57 30.69
CA THR A 357 0.91 -5.80 31.09
C THR A 357 1.98 -6.73 31.70
N ASP A 358 3.24 -6.48 31.34
CA ASP A 358 4.50 -7.02 31.88
C ASP A 358 5.27 -8.17 31.17
N GLU A 359 5.11 -8.43 29.87
CA GLU A 359 6.15 -9.18 29.11
C GLU A 359 6.52 -8.62 27.73
N LYS A 360 7.81 -8.86 27.39
CA LYS A 360 8.64 -8.38 26.28
C LYS A 360 8.03 -8.48 24.85
N PRO A 361 8.53 -7.67 23.90
CA PRO A 361 7.91 -7.46 22.59
C PRO A 361 7.84 -8.71 21.70
N LEU A 362 6.67 -8.88 21.07
CA LEU A 362 6.46 -9.42 19.72
C LEU A 362 7.12 -10.78 19.37
N LYS A 363 7.24 -11.69 20.34
CA LYS A 363 7.68 -13.08 20.08
C LYS A 363 6.66 -14.18 20.30
N GLU A 364 5.51 -13.92 20.96
CA GLU A 364 4.62 -15.02 21.37
C GLU A 364 3.13 -14.80 21.09
N ALA A 365 2.77 -13.99 20.08
CA ALA A 365 1.38 -13.84 19.64
C ALA A 365 1.11 -14.30 18.20
N ILE A 366 1.93 -15.22 17.69
CA ILE A 366 1.48 -16.15 16.65
C ILE A 366 0.69 -17.20 17.42
N ASP A 367 -0.61 -17.26 17.17
CA ASP A 367 -1.37 -18.44 17.60
C ASP A 367 -0.67 -19.62 16.91
N GLN A 368 0.05 -20.42 17.69
CA GLN A 368 0.58 -21.70 17.25
C GLN A 368 -0.65 -22.54 16.92
N LYS A 369 -1.15 -22.44 15.68
CA LYS A 369 -1.61 -23.64 15.01
C LYS A 369 -0.45 -24.60 15.21
N SER A 370 -0.64 -25.62 16.05
CA SER A 370 0.44 -26.53 16.38
C SER A 370 0.96 -27.06 15.04
N TYR A 371 2.19 -26.74 14.72
CA TYR A 371 2.84 -27.18 13.49
C TYR A 371 3.87 -28.21 13.90
N VAL A 372 3.94 -29.29 13.14
CA VAL A 372 4.92 -30.33 13.37
C VAL A 372 5.93 -30.26 12.25
N PHE A 373 7.20 -30.11 12.63
CA PHE A 373 8.31 -30.22 11.70
C PHE A 373 8.79 -31.67 11.71
N GLU A 374 8.90 -32.26 10.52
CA GLU A 374 9.44 -33.59 10.32
C GLU A 374 10.55 -33.53 9.27
N LEU A 375 11.68 -34.20 9.52
CA LEU A 375 12.70 -34.39 8.49
C LEU A 375 12.11 -35.17 7.32
N LEU A 376 12.60 -34.89 6.11
CA LEU A 376 12.15 -35.60 4.92
C LEU A 376 12.39 -37.10 5.03
N ASN A 377 11.39 -37.86 4.61
CA ASN A 377 11.44 -39.31 4.46
C ASN A 377 10.48 -39.70 3.33
N ASP A 378 10.52 -40.95 2.88
CA ASP A 378 9.79 -41.39 1.68
C ASP A 378 8.27 -41.22 1.74
N CYS A 379 7.66 -41.12 2.93
CA CYS A 379 6.22 -40.87 3.02
C CYS A 379 5.84 -39.44 2.59
N HIS A 380 6.80 -38.51 2.57
CA HIS A 380 6.60 -37.12 2.17
C HIS A 380 6.81 -36.87 0.67
N LYS A 381 7.18 -37.88 -0.12
CA LYS A 381 7.63 -37.70 -1.50
C LYS A 381 6.58 -37.07 -2.40
N GLU A 382 5.37 -37.63 -2.43
CA GLU A 382 4.32 -37.10 -3.30
C GLU A 382 3.85 -35.71 -2.87
N ASP A 383 3.68 -35.46 -1.56
CA ASP A 383 3.33 -34.14 -1.03
C ASP A 383 4.39 -33.09 -1.39
N ALA A 384 5.67 -33.46 -1.32
CA ALA A 384 6.78 -32.58 -1.66
C ALA A 384 6.82 -32.24 -3.16
N ILE A 385 6.60 -33.25 -4.02
CA ILE A 385 6.49 -33.05 -5.47
C ILE A 385 5.33 -32.10 -5.77
N GLU A 386 4.15 -32.32 -5.18
CA GLU A 386 2.97 -31.48 -5.41
C GLU A 386 3.22 -30.03 -4.99
N ILE A 387 3.69 -29.81 -3.76
CA ILE A 387 3.90 -28.47 -3.20
C ILE A 387 4.96 -27.69 -3.97
N ILE A 388 6.10 -28.31 -4.30
CA ILE A 388 7.17 -27.65 -5.05
C ILE A 388 6.71 -27.38 -6.49
N THR A 389 6.07 -28.34 -7.14
CA THR A 389 5.55 -28.13 -8.49
C THR A 389 4.59 -26.95 -8.52
N GLU A 390 3.59 -26.89 -7.64
CA GLU A 390 2.63 -25.79 -7.64
C GLU A 390 3.21 -24.45 -7.14
N SER A 391 4.23 -24.49 -6.27
CA SER A 391 4.89 -23.26 -5.80
C SER A 391 5.73 -22.62 -6.90
N PHE A 392 6.44 -23.42 -7.70
CA PHE A 392 7.39 -22.89 -8.67
C PHE A 392 6.80 -22.82 -10.09
N TYR A 393 6.14 -23.87 -10.57
CA TYR A 393 5.50 -23.85 -11.89
C TYR A 393 4.40 -22.78 -11.99
N SER A 394 3.53 -22.69 -10.99
CA SER A 394 2.34 -21.82 -11.06
C SER A 394 2.61 -20.39 -10.59
N LYS A 395 3.65 -20.14 -9.78
CA LYS A 395 3.85 -18.85 -9.09
C LYS A 395 5.26 -18.24 -9.18
N ALA A 396 6.28 -18.98 -9.60
CA ALA A 396 7.64 -18.42 -9.61
C ALA A 396 7.93 -17.61 -10.89
N ASP A 397 8.75 -16.57 -10.72
CA ASP A 397 8.88 -15.47 -11.68
C ASP A 397 9.80 -15.77 -12.87
N LEU A 398 10.66 -16.79 -12.79
CA LEU A 398 11.58 -17.15 -13.88
C LEU A 398 10.92 -18.10 -14.89
N GLU A 399 10.12 -19.01 -14.35
CA GLU A 399 9.39 -20.07 -15.02
C GLU A 399 8.41 -19.51 -16.06
N GLN A 400 7.77 -18.37 -15.74
CA GLN A 400 6.84 -17.67 -16.65
C GLN A 400 7.49 -17.30 -17.99
N TRP A 401 8.80 -17.05 -18.01
CA TRP A 401 9.53 -16.69 -19.23
C TRP A 401 9.90 -17.90 -20.08
N LEU A 402 9.87 -19.10 -19.51
CA LEU A 402 10.15 -20.36 -20.19
C LEU A 402 8.86 -21.10 -20.61
N MET A 403 7.68 -20.62 -20.19
CA MET A 403 6.41 -21.20 -20.62
C MET A 403 6.14 -20.91 -22.12
N PRO A 404 5.57 -21.89 -22.87
CA PRO A 404 5.04 -23.19 -22.42
C PRO A 404 6.05 -24.35 -22.51
N GLU A 405 7.35 -24.08 -22.58
CA GLU A 405 8.38 -25.10 -22.85
C GLU A 405 8.78 -25.93 -21.63
N ILE A 406 8.34 -25.50 -20.44
CA ILE A 406 8.39 -26.25 -19.18
C ILE A 406 6.99 -26.73 -18.81
N THR A 407 6.93 -27.86 -18.11
CA THR A 407 5.72 -28.58 -17.72
C THR A 407 5.80 -29.02 -16.26
N ARG A 408 4.64 -29.34 -15.66
CA ARG A 408 4.58 -29.88 -14.30
C ARG A 408 5.39 -31.18 -14.12
N THR A 409 5.52 -31.98 -15.17
CA THR A 409 6.31 -33.22 -15.16
C THR A 409 7.81 -32.95 -14.98
N ASP A 410 8.30 -31.79 -15.41
CA ASP A 410 9.72 -31.45 -15.28
C ASP A 410 10.15 -31.25 -13.82
N TYR A 411 9.26 -30.69 -12.98
CA TYR A 411 9.49 -30.59 -11.54
C TYR A 411 9.44 -31.94 -10.84
N ARG A 412 8.58 -32.86 -11.31
CA ARG A 412 8.58 -34.23 -10.79
C ARG A 412 9.92 -34.92 -11.07
N GLU A 413 10.42 -34.85 -12.31
CA GLU A 413 11.73 -35.42 -12.66
C GLU A 413 12.87 -34.81 -11.81
N LEU A 414 12.83 -33.50 -11.59
CA LEU A 414 13.77 -32.79 -10.71
C LEU A 414 13.75 -33.31 -9.27
N VAL A 415 12.58 -33.33 -8.65
CA VAL A 415 12.45 -33.78 -7.24
C VAL A 415 12.82 -35.26 -7.12
N GLU A 416 12.45 -36.09 -8.10
CA GLU A 416 12.84 -37.51 -8.14
C GLU A 416 14.36 -37.70 -8.24
N ALA A 417 15.05 -36.90 -9.04
CA ALA A 417 16.50 -36.95 -9.18
C ALA A 417 17.24 -36.55 -7.89
N MET A 418 16.68 -35.61 -7.11
CA MET A 418 17.29 -35.12 -5.86
C MET A 418 16.81 -35.84 -4.61
N TRP A 419 15.79 -36.70 -4.69
CA TRP A 419 15.07 -37.21 -3.51
C TRP A 419 15.96 -37.97 -2.53
N ALA A 420 16.78 -38.91 -3.02
CA ALA A 420 17.65 -39.71 -2.18
C ALA A 420 18.66 -38.84 -1.40
N PRO A 421 19.41 -37.92 -2.05
CA PRO A 421 20.24 -36.94 -1.35
C PRO A 421 19.49 -36.08 -0.31
N LEU A 422 18.27 -35.62 -0.62
CA LEU A 422 17.47 -34.79 0.28
C LEU A 422 17.11 -35.51 1.58
N VAL A 423 16.78 -36.81 1.50
CA VAL A 423 16.44 -37.65 2.65
C VAL A 423 17.69 -38.06 3.43
N GLU A 424 18.75 -38.53 2.75
CA GLU A 424 19.96 -39.05 3.40
C GLU A 424 20.69 -37.99 4.23
N LYS A 425 20.75 -36.74 3.74
CA LYS A 425 21.51 -35.66 4.39
C LYS A 425 20.82 -35.07 5.62
N ASN A 426 19.52 -35.34 5.82
CA ASN A 426 18.76 -34.89 6.99
C ASN A 426 18.85 -33.37 7.26
N LEU A 427 18.88 -32.57 6.19
CA LEU A 427 18.84 -31.10 6.21
C LEU A 427 17.50 -30.54 5.75
N SER A 428 16.75 -31.34 5.00
CA SER A 428 15.47 -30.98 4.42
C SER A 428 14.32 -31.48 5.28
N PHE A 429 13.21 -30.74 5.29
CA PHE A 429 12.10 -30.99 6.21
C PHE A 429 10.76 -30.55 5.60
N VAL A 430 9.69 -31.05 6.21
CA VAL A 430 8.32 -30.63 5.96
C VAL A 430 7.70 -30.01 7.19
N MET A 431 6.75 -29.11 6.97
CA MET A 431 5.89 -28.52 7.98
C MET A 431 4.48 -29.07 7.79
N LYS A 432 3.93 -29.68 8.83
CA LYS A 432 2.59 -30.28 8.83
C LYS A 432 1.67 -29.52 9.77
N SER A 433 0.40 -29.41 9.39
CA SER A 433 -0.65 -28.93 10.30
C SER A 433 -0.92 -30.00 11.36
N ALA A 434 -0.76 -29.72 12.65
CA ALA A 434 -1.07 -30.71 13.70
C ALA A 434 -2.57 -31.05 13.78
N GLN A 435 -3.45 -30.20 13.23
CA GLN A 435 -4.89 -30.46 13.23
C GLN A 435 -5.29 -31.49 12.17
N SER A 436 -4.69 -31.43 10.97
CA SER A 436 -5.06 -32.29 9.85
C SER A 436 -4.01 -33.35 9.51
N GLY A 437 -2.80 -33.24 10.05
CA GLY A 437 -1.64 -34.04 9.67
C GLY A 437 -1.12 -33.76 8.25
N LYS A 438 -1.77 -32.88 7.48
CA LYS A 438 -1.43 -32.58 6.09
C LYS A 438 -0.14 -31.77 6.01
N THR A 439 0.71 -32.11 5.05
CA THR A 439 1.88 -31.32 4.68
C THR A 439 1.44 -29.98 4.09
N ILE A 440 1.90 -28.88 4.68
CA ILE A 440 1.54 -27.52 4.28
C ILE A 440 2.74 -26.69 3.81
N GLY A 441 3.96 -27.15 4.09
CA GLY A 441 5.20 -26.52 3.65
C GLY A 441 6.32 -27.54 3.50
N VAL A 442 7.23 -27.28 2.57
CA VAL A 442 8.36 -28.14 2.20
C VAL A 442 9.59 -27.28 2.03
N THR A 443 10.71 -27.70 2.61
CA THR A 443 12.01 -27.03 2.44
C THR A 443 13.07 -28.04 2.02
N PHE A 444 13.74 -27.75 0.90
CA PHE A 444 14.87 -28.48 0.38
C PHE A 444 16.16 -27.72 0.65
N ASN A 445 17.00 -28.34 1.47
CA ASN A 445 18.30 -27.83 1.88
C ASN A 445 19.38 -28.84 1.55
N PHE A 446 20.53 -28.34 1.13
CA PHE A 446 21.76 -29.10 0.98
C PHE A 446 22.89 -28.48 1.81
N ASP A 447 23.95 -29.26 1.99
CA ASP A 447 25.24 -28.67 2.31
C ASP A 447 25.77 -28.05 1.02
N LEU A 448 26.15 -26.77 1.08
CA LEU A 448 26.61 -26.01 -0.08
C LEU A 448 27.77 -26.68 -0.83
N TRP A 449 28.59 -27.50 -0.15
CA TRP A 449 29.73 -28.22 -0.74
C TRP A 449 29.46 -29.71 -0.97
N ASP A 450 28.20 -30.14 -0.89
CA ASP A 450 27.76 -31.52 -1.09
C ASP A 450 26.39 -31.61 -1.79
N GLU A 451 26.15 -30.71 -2.73
CA GLU A 451 24.96 -30.72 -3.60
C GLU A 451 25.04 -31.84 -4.65
N PRO A 452 23.92 -32.50 -4.97
CA PRO A 452 23.90 -33.51 -6.02
C PRO A 452 23.99 -32.86 -7.40
N GLU A 453 24.70 -33.50 -8.33
CA GLU A 453 24.62 -33.15 -9.75
C GLU A 453 23.26 -33.59 -10.30
N VAL A 454 22.45 -32.63 -10.73
CA VAL A 454 21.13 -32.89 -11.31
C VAL A 454 21.20 -32.68 -12.81
N ILE A 455 20.85 -33.72 -13.59
CA ILE A 455 20.79 -33.64 -15.05
C ILE A 455 19.34 -33.81 -15.48
N LEU A 456 18.73 -32.72 -15.94
CA LEU A 456 17.39 -32.67 -16.52
C LEU A 456 17.48 -32.54 -18.04
N LYS A 457 16.56 -33.21 -18.74
CA LYS A 457 16.43 -33.07 -20.21
C LYS A 457 15.55 -31.88 -20.61
N SER A 458 14.78 -31.35 -19.67
CA SER A 458 13.82 -30.28 -19.91
C SER A 458 14.47 -28.90 -19.89
N LYS A 459 13.76 -27.91 -20.44
CA LYS A 459 14.22 -26.50 -20.42
C LYS A 459 14.21 -25.87 -19.02
N LEU A 460 13.70 -26.58 -18.01
CA LEU A 460 13.83 -26.20 -16.62
C LEU A 460 15.31 -26.08 -16.20
N MET A 461 16.22 -26.83 -16.86
CA MET A 461 17.66 -26.70 -16.64
C MET A 461 18.18 -25.27 -16.83
N ILE A 462 17.55 -24.47 -17.69
CA ILE A 462 17.94 -23.07 -17.93
C ILE A 462 17.82 -22.23 -16.65
N VAL A 463 16.85 -22.52 -15.78
CA VAL A 463 16.69 -21.84 -14.48
C VAL A 463 17.85 -22.21 -13.55
N PHE A 464 18.24 -23.48 -13.51
CA PHE A 464 19.34 -23.95 -12.67
C PHE A 464 20.70 -23.49 -13.17
N ASP A 465 20.94 -23.50 -14.48
CA ASP A 465 22.14 -22.92 -15.07
C ASP A 465 22.27 -21.43 -14.70
N PHE A 466 21.14 -20.70 -14.69
CA PHE A 466 21.11 -19.30 -14.25
C PHE A 466 21.43 -19.16 -12.76
N LEU A 467 20.84 -19.97 -11.89
CA LEU A 467 21.14 -19.93 -10.45
C LEU A 467 22.62 -20.27 -10.19
N GLU A 468 23.15 -21.33 -10.80
CA GLU A 468 24.56 -21.71 -10.70
C GLU A 468 25.50 -20.63 -11.26
N TYR A 469 25.12 -19.93 -12.33
CA TYR A 469 25.86 -18.78 -12.85
C TYR A 469 26.02 -17.65 -11.81
N LEU A 470 24.99 -17.43 -10.98
CA LEU A 470 25.02 -16.43 -9.91
C LEU A 470 25.74 -16.93 -8.65
N GLU A 471 25.43 -18.16 -8.25
CA GLU A 471 25.83 -18.75 -6.98
C GLU A 471 27.25 -19.28 -7.00
N GLY A 472 27.69 -19.91 -8.10
CA GLY A 472 29.00 -20.53 -8.26
C GLY A 472 30.16 -19.57 -7.90
N PRO A 473 30.23 -18.35 -8.47
CA PRO A 473 31.26 -17.38 -8.11
C PRO A 473 31.21 -16.94 -6.64
N ILE A 474 30.04 -16.92 -6.00
CA ILE A 474 29.91 -16.57 -4.59
C ILE A 474 30.40 -17.74 -3.72
N ARG A 475 29.96 -18.96 -4.03
CA ARG A 475 30.38 -20.20 -3.38
C ARG A 475 31.90 -20.37 -3.41
N ASP A 476 32.51 -20.21 -4.59
CA ASP A 476 33.92 -20.55 -4.80
C ASP A 476 34.91 -19.53 -4.21
N TYR A 477 34.51 -18.25 -4.17
CA TYR A 477 35.41 -17.14 -3.84
C TYR A 477 35.02 -16.35 -2.58
N LYS A 478 33.75 -16.33 -2.17
CA LYS A 478 33.28 -15.50 -1.05
C LYS A 478 32.84 -16.31 0.19
N LEU A 479 32.44 -17.56 0.03
CA LEU A 479 31.88 -18.35 1.13
C LEU A 479 32.93 -19.27 1.80
N PRO A 480 32.76 -19.60 3.10
CA PRO A 480 33.63 -20.53 3.81
C PRO A 480 33.68 -21.89 3.11
N LYS A 481 34.89 -22.42 2.90
CA LYS A 481 35.11 -23.70 2.21
C LYS A 481 34.94 -24.89 3.16
N GLY A 482 34.33 -25.94 2.63
CA GLY A 482 34.24 -27.26 3.25
C GLY A 482 32.83 -27.63 3.72
N LYS A 483 32.57 -28.94 3.76
CA LYS A 483 31.32 -29.52 4.24
C LYS A 483 31.07 -29.15 5.71
N GLY A 484 29.80 -29.03 6.08
CA GLY A 484 29.31 -28.69 7.41
C GLY A 484 29.45 -27.21 7.75
N LYS A 485 29.64 -26.33 6.74
CA LYS A 485 29.83 -24.89 6.97
C LYS A 485 28.58 -24.08 6.64
N ILE A 486 28.11 -24.17 5.41
CA ILE A 486 26.98 -23.38 4.92
C ILE A 486 25.87 -24.31 4.45
N ILE A 487 24.64 -24.08 4.92
CA ILE A 487 23.45 -24.69 4.35
C ILE A 487 23.06 -23.87 3.12
N HIS A 488 22.87 -24.53 1.99
CA HIS A 488 22.19 -23.94 0.85
C HIS A 488 20.68 -24.21 0.99
N ASN A 489 19.91 -23.15 1.25
CA ASN A 489 18.44 -23.19 1.18
C ASN A 489 18.02 -23.07 -0.29
N PHE A 490 17.87 -24.24 -0.91
CA PHE A 490 17.74 -24.43 -2.35
C PHE A 490 16.32 -24.15 -2.84
N MET A 491 15.31 -24.72 -2.15
CA MET A 491 13.90 -24.48 -2.48
C MET A 491 13.01 -24.48 -1.24
N MET A 492 12.07 -23.54 -1.17
CA MET A 492 11.04 -23.49 -0.15
C MET A 492 9.68 -23.29 -0.80
N GLY A 493 8.75 -24.21 -0.53
CA GLY A 493 7.42 -24.22 -1.12
C GLY A 493 6.32 -24.36 -0.07
N THR A 494 5.12 -23.87 -0.41
CA THR A 494 3.94 -23.90 0.47
C THR A 494 2.73 -24.45 -0.28
N SER A 495 1.85 -25.15 0.43
CA SER A 495 0.62 -25.70 -0.16
C SER A 495 -0.25 -24.62 -0.82
N ILE A 496 -0.89 -24.98 -1.94
CA ILE A 496 -1.81 -24.11 -2.68
C ILE A 496 -3.09 -23.77 -1.88
N ASP A 497 -3.43 -24.61 -0.91
CA ASP A 497 -4.62 -24.44 -0.07
C ASP A 497 -4.48 -23.30 0.95
N LEU A 498 -3.26 -22.77 1.13
CA LEU A 498 -2.99 -21.69 2.08
C LEU A 498 -3.43 -20.34 1.50
N ASN A 499 -4.17 -19.57 2.30
CA ASN A 499 -4.44 -18.18 1.98
C ASN A 499 -3.15 -17.32 2.11
N PRO A 500 -3.11 -16.08 1.58
CA PRO A 500 -1.89 -15.27 1.59
C PRO A 500 -1.30 -15.01 2.98
N MET A 501 -2.13 -14.86 4.03
CA MET A 501 -1.65 -14.66 5.39
C MET A 501 -1.03 -15.94 5.97
N GLU A 502 -1.69 -17.09 5.76
CA GLU A 502 -1.17 -18.39 6.18
C GLU A 502 0.14 -18.74 5.47
N ASN A 503 0.25 -18.39 4.18
CA ASN A 503 1.46 -18.60 3.40
C ASN A 503 2.66 -17.84 4.01
N VAL A 504 2.50 -16.54 4.29
CA VAL A 504 3.55 -15.73 4.93
C VAL A 504 3.94 -16.30 6.30
N LEU A 505 2.97 -16.76 7.09
CA LEU A 505 3.23 -17.39 8.39
C LEU A 505 4.02 -18.69 8.27
N VAL A 506 3.61 -19.57 7.34
CA VAL A 506 4.27 -20.86 7.08
C VAL A 506 5.70 -20.66 6.60
N ILE A 507 5.94 -19.75 5.64
CA ILE A 507 7.30 -19.38 5.21
C ILE A 507 8.13 -18.90 6.40
N ARG A 508 7.56 -18.03 7.24
CA ARG A 508 8.28 -17.53 8.42
C ARG A 508 8.66 -18.63 9.40
N GLN A 509 7.75 -19.56 9.67
CA GLN A 509 8.01 -20.68 10.56
C GLN A 509 9.07 -21.63 9.98
N MET A 510 9.05 -21.88 8.67
CA MET A 510 10.07 -22.70 8.00
C MET A 510 11.45 -22.03 8.00
N GLU A 511 11.54 -20.71 7.78
CA GLU A 511 12.79 -19.95 7.92
C GLU A 511 13.35 -19.99 9.36
N GLU A 512 12.48 -19.81 10.36
CA GLU A 512 12.86 -19.92 11.77
C GLU A 512 13.35 -21.34 12.11
N TYR A 513 12.69 -22.38 11.59
CA TYR A 513 13.13 -23.77 11.77
C TYR A 513 14.44 -24.08 11.03
N CYS A 514 14.64 -23.54 9.83
CA CYS A 514 15.90 -23.70 9.08
C CYS A 514 17.09 -23.15 9.88
N LEU A 515 16.92 -21.99 10.52
CA LEU A 515 17.93 -21.41 11.42
C LEU A 515 18.19 -22.27 12.66
N GLN A 516 17.14 -22.87 13.24
CA GLN A 516 17.28 -23.77 14.39
C GLN A 516 18.01 -25.06 13.99
N LEU A 517 17.66 -25.64 12.85
CA LEU A 517 18.28 -26.85 12.31
C LEU A 517 19.76 -26.61 11.98
N ALA A 518 20.08 -25.47 11.35
CA ALA A 518 21.46 -25.08 11.07
C ALA A 518 22.30 -24.98 12.35
N LYS A 519 21.76 -24.34 13.41
CA LYS A 519 22.40 -24.28 14.74
C LYS A 519 22.58 -25.67 15.36
N GLN A 520 21.56 -26.51 15.32
CA GLN A 520 21.60 -27.86 15.87
C GLN A 520 22.64 -28.75 15.17
N LYS A 521 22.87 -28.51 13.87
CA LYS A 521 23.81 -29.25 13.02
C LYS A 521 25.18 -28.56 12.91
N GLU A 522 25.44 -27.52 13.71
CA GLU A 522 26.70 -26.77 13.79
C GLU A 522 27.13 -26.06 12.48
N TYR A 523 26.17 -25.73 11.61
CA TYR A 523 26.43 -24.89 10.44
C TYR A 523 26.57 -23.43 10.87
N ILE A 524 27.49 -22.71 10.21
CA ILE A 524 27.85 -21.32 10.54
C ILE A 524 27.12 -20.30 9.67
N GLY A 525 26.33 -20.74 8.69
CA GLY A 525 25.52 -19.84 7.87
C GLY A 525 24.54 -20.54 6.93
N ILE A 526 23.63 -19.75 6.38
CA ILE A 526 22.64 -20.15 5.39
C ILE A 526 22.80 -19.25 4.16
N PHE A 527 22.93 -19.86 2.99
CA PHE A 527 22.98 -19.19 1.70
C PHE A 527 21.70 -19.49 0.91
N THR A 528 21.17 -18.49 0.23
CA THR A 528 19.92 -18.61 -0.55
C THR A 528 19.86 -17.59 -1.67
N THR A 529 19.15 -17.91 -2.75
CA THR A 529 18.87 -16.99 -3.86
C THR A 529 17.38 -16.77 -4.00
N ASN A 530 16.97 -15.50 -3.99
CA ASN A 530 15.57 -15.09 -4.07
C ASN A 530 15.31 -14.30 -5.36
N THR A 531 14.32 -14.74 -6.14
CA THR A 531 13.89 -14.09 -7.40
C THR A 531 12.57 -13.33 -7.26
N ASN A 532 11.80 -13.62 -6.21
CA ASN A 532 10.51 -12.97 -5.94
C ASN A 532 10.68 -11.72 -5.05
N PRO A 533 10.07 -10.57 -5.38
CA PRO A 533 10.20 -9.34 -4.60
C PRO A 533 9.79 -9.49 -3.12
N LEU A 534 8.79 -10.32 -2.82
CA LEU A 534 8.34 -10.55 -1.45
C LEU A 534 9.39 -11.32 -0.65
N THR A 535 9.95 -12.40 -1.20
CA THR A 535 10.97 -13.20 -0.48
C THR A 535 12.29 -12.45 -0.37
N GLN A 536 12.63 -11.60 -1.34
CA GLN A 536 13.76 -10.67 -1.27
C GLN A 536 13.64 -9.68 -0.11
N GLN A 537 12.46 -9.06 0.02
CA GLN A 537 12.19 -8.11 1.09
C GLN A 537 12.19 -8.80 2.46
N LEU A 538 11.57 -9.97 2.57
CA LEU A 538 11.57 -10.75 3.81
C LEU A 538 13.00 -11.19 4.21
N GLY A 539 13.81 -11.67 3.26
CA GLY A 539 15.19 -12.06 3.51
C GLY A 539 16.02 -10.92 4.13
N THR A 540 15.93 -9.73 3.56
CA THR A 540 16.76 -8.59 3.97
C THR A 540 16.18 -7.86 5.18
N ASP A 541 14.91 -7.46 5.13
CA ASP A 541 14.29 -6.56 6.12
C ASP A 541 13.82 -7.30 7.38
N VAL A 542 13.47 -8.58 7.26
CA VAL A 542 12.88 -9.37 8.36
C VAL A 542 13.88 -10.35 8.93
N TYR A 543 14.58 -11.11 8.07
CA TYR A 543 15.51 -12.14 8.52
C TYR A 543 16.96 -11.66 8.61
N GLY A 544 17.29 -10.47 8.11
CA GLY A 544 18.63 -9.91 8.21
C GLY A 544 19.69 -10.73 7.47
N TYR A 545 19.34 -11.31 6.32
CA TYR A 545 20.35 -11.83 5.40
C TYR A 545 21.13 -10.66 4.80
N GLU A 546 22.44 -10.85 4.66
CA GLU A 546 23.34 -9.93 3.96
C GLU A 546 23.25 -10.19 2.45
N THR A 547 23.00 -9.15 1.67
CA THR A 547 22.97 -9.24 0.21
C THR A 547 24.38 -9.40 -0.36
N MET A 548 24.63 -10.52 -1.05
CA MET A 548 25.92 -10.86 -1.65
C MET A 548 26.03 -10.44 -3.12
N LEU A 549 24.89 -10.49 -3.84
CA LEU A 549 24.77 -10.12 -5.25
C LEU A 549 23.32 -9.71 -5.55
N VAL A 550 23.15 -8.64 -6.32
CA VAL A 550 21.88 -8.30 -6.98
C VAL A 550 22.12 -8.34 -8.48
N TYR A 551 21.40 -9.19 -9.20
CA TYR A 551 21.58 -9.40 -10.62
C TYR A 551 20.28 -9.16 -11.39
N GLN A 552 20.34 -8.39 -12.48
CA GLN A 552 19.18 -8.17 -13.35
C GLN A 552 18.94 -9.39 -14.23
N VAL A 553 17.76 -10.01 -14.09
CA VAL A 553 17.43 -11.30 -14.70
C VAL A 553 17.55 -11.26 -16.23
N ASN A 554 17.12 -10.16 -16.86
CA ASN A 554 17.15 -9.99 -18.32
C ASN A 554 18.55 -9.84 -18.94
N ARG A 555 19.59 -9.67 -18.12
CA ARG A 555 20.98 -9.61 -18.57
C ARG A 555 21.62 -10.98 -18.71
N TYR A 556 20.99 -12.04 -18.21
CA TYR A 556 21.54 -13.38 -18.33
C TYR A 556 21.60 -13.82 -19.80
N GLU A 557 22.76 -14.37 -20.17
CA GLU A 557 23.05 -14.87 -21.51
C GLU A 557 23.69 -16.26 -21.35
N THR A 558 23.11 -17.25 -22.00
CA THR A 558 23.65 -18.61 -21.99
C THR A 558 24.94 -18.67 -22.79
N LEU A 559 25.72 -19.75 -22.63
CA LEU A 559 26.98 -19.94 -23.37
C LEU A 559 26.81 -19.86 -24.91
N ASP A 560 25.63 -20.22 -25.41
CA ASP A 560 25.28 -20.16 -26.84
C ASP A 560 24.79 -18.76 -27.31
N GLY A 561 24.82 -17.75 -26.44
CA GLY A 561 24.42 -16.37 -26.74
C GLY A 561 22.90 -16.11 -26.67
N ASN A 562 22.11 -17.07 -26.17
CA ASN A 562 20.67 -16.90 -26.01
C ASN A 562 20.34 -16.17 -24.70
N LYS A 563 19.32 -15.31 -24.73
CA LYS A 563 18.80 -14.59 -23.55
C LYS A 563 17.43 -15.13 -23.13
N PRO A 564 17.37 -16.25 -22.38
CA PRO A 564 16.11 -16.90 -22.04
C PRO A 564 15.16 -15.98 -21.27
N PHE A 565 15.69 -15.06 -20.46
CA PHE A 565 14.91 -14.09 -19.71
C PHE A 565 14.96 -12.68 -20.30
N GLY A 566 15.36 -12.50 -21.56
CA GLY A 566 15.58 -11.18 -22.16
C GLY A 566 14.34 -10.28 -22.24
N LYS A 567 13.13 -10.85 -22.08
CA LYS A 567 11.86 -10.11 -22.02
C LYS A 567 11.49 -9.67 -20.59
N ALA A 568 12.20 -10.13 -19.57
CA ALA A 568 11.97 -9.70 -18.21
C ALA A 568 12.23 -8.19 -18.05
N PRO A 569 11.42 -7.47 -17.25
CA PRO A 569 11.60 -6.05 -17.05
C PRO A 569 12.87 -5.76 -16.24
N ASP A 570 13.44 -4.56 -16.40
CA ASP A 570 14.71 -4.15 -15.76
C ASP A 570 14.67 -4.15 -14.22
N ASN A 571 13.46 -4.12 -13.63
CA ASN A 571 13.24 -4.18 -12.20
C ASN A 571 13.15 -5.62 -11.65
N GLN A 572 13.10 -6.64 -12.51
CA GLN A 572 13.14 -8.04 -12.08
C GLN A 572 14.59 -8.45 -11.81
N VAL A 573 14.91 -8.68 -10.54
CA VAL A 573 16.25 -9.02 -10.06
C VAL A 573 16.26 -10.36 -9.35
N ALA A 574 17.41 -11.03 -9.36
CA ALA A 574 17.73 -12.15 -8.47
C ALA A 574 18.72 -11.68 -7.41
N ILE A 575 18.48 -12.04 -6.15
CA ILE A 575 19.29 -11.62 -5.01
C ILE A 575 19.87 -12.84 -4.30
N CYS A 576 21.18 -13.03 -4.40
CA CYS A 576 21.90 -14.03 -3.60
C CYS A 576 22.22 -13.42 -2.24
N SER A 577 21.88 -14.12 -1.16
CA SER A 577 21.97 -13.61 0.20
C SER A 577 22.59 -14.64 1.15
N LEU A 578 23.35 -14.16 2.13
CA LEU A 578 24.02 -14.97 3.14
C LEU A 578 23.60 -14.53 4.53
N LYS A 579 23.27 -15.48 5.39
CA LYS A 579 23.05 -15.22 6.81
C LYS A 579 24.03 -16.03 7.65
N MET A 580 24.95 -15.34 8.30
CA MET A 580 25.85 -15.98 9.27
C MET A 580 25.12 -16.26 10.58
N ILE A 581 25.38 -17.42 11.16
CA ILE A 581 24.83 -17.88 12.42
C ILE A 581 25.91 -17.72 13.49
N ASN A 582 25.73 -16.74 14.37
CA ASN A 582 26.56 -16.54 15.55
C ASN A 582 26.14 -17.44 16.71
#